data_AF-A0A0M6WWE1-F1
#
_entry.id   AF-A0A0M6WWE1-F1
#
_cell.length_a   1.000
_cell.length_b   1.000
_cell.length_c   1.000
_cell.angle_alpha   90.00
_cell.angle_beta   90.00
_cell.angle_gamma   90.00
#
_symmetry.space_group_name_H-M   'P 1'
#
loop_
_entity.id
_entity.type
_entity.pdbx_description
1 polymer ?
#
loop_
_entity_poly.entity_id
_entity_poly.type
_entity_poly.pdbx_seq_one_letter_code
_entity_poly.pdbx_strand_id
1 'polypeptide(L)'
;MFRLVADITELNIDQVKLPKIPGLGMLMKLSDKQKISMIVSVLNAQKGQFLPKWQEAVNQKWGQLQLLDYQVEQPGDGSCLARIRIDVGNADYDKAIDSVIPHVFQEKDAHTVLGEDYAGSGNLQEVMQFMHNAPTAAKKEFYIVKTLSVEKETIARNFENGAASQGAVLRIGSLRFFLKQS
;
A
#
# COMPACT_ATOMS: atom_id res chain seq x y z
N MET A 1 5.23 14.22 -0.40
CA MET A 1 5.56 12.80 -0.16
C MET A 1 4.70 12.28 0.99
N PHE A 2 4.18 11.05 0.88
CA PHE A 2 3.43 10.39 1.95
C PHE A 2 4.00 9.01 2.28
N ARG A 3 3.59 8.45 3.42
CA ARG A 3 4.01 7.15 3.90
C ARG A 3 2.81 6.24 4.08
N LEU A 4 2.89 5.06 3.47
CA LEU A 4 2.01 3.95 3.77
C LEU A 4 2.60 3.12 4.91
N VAL A 5 1.77 2.76 5.89
CA VAL A 5 2.11 1.82 6.96
C VAL A 5 1.07 0.71 7.00
N ALA A 6 1.51 -0.52 6.81
CA ALA A 6 0.69 -1.72 6.91
C ALA A 6 1.19 -2.60 8.05
N ASP A 7 0.30 -2.93 8.98
CA ASP A 7 0.54 -3.91 10.04
C ASP A 7 -0.04 -5.26 9.62
N ILE A 8 0.81 -6.26 9.50
CA ILE A 8 0.43 -7.62 9.13
C ILE A 8 0.20 -8.43 10.40
N THR A 9 -1.03 -8.90 10.60
CA THR A 9 -1.42 -9.67 11.80
C THR A 9 -1.48 -11.17 11.53
N GLU A 10 -1.58 -11.57 10.28
CA GLU A 10 -1.53 -12.98 9.86
C GLU A 10 -0.77 -13.09 8.54
N LEU A 11 0.16 -14.05 8.48
CA LEU A 11 0.87 -14.39 7.25
C LEU A 11 1.15 -15.90 7.25
N ASN A 12 0.55 -16.62 6.30
CA ASN A 12 0.85 -18.02 6.04
C ASN A 12 1.17 -18.19 4.56
N ILE A 13 2.33 -18.76 4.26
CA ILE A 13 2.80 -19.02 2.89
C ILE A 13 3.01 -20.51 2.61
N ASP A 14 2.59 -21.39 3.51
CA ASP A 14 2.86 -22.83 3.41
C ASP A 14 2.14 -23.47 2.21
N GLN A 15 1.05 -22.86 1.74
CA GLN A 15 0.30 -23.29 0.55
C GLN A 15 0.73 -22.55 -0.73
N VAL A 16 1.68 -21.61 -0.64
CA VAL A 16 2.25 -20.96 -1.82
C VAL A 16 3.08 -22.00 -2.56
N LYS A 17 2.85 -22.14 -3.87
CA LYS A 17 3.66 -23.02 -4.71
C LYS A 17 5.08 -22.46 -4.82
N LEU A 18 5.95 -22.93 -3.95
CA LEU A 18 7.37 -22.60 -3.99
C LEU A 18 8.04 -23.33 -5.17
N PRO A 19 9.00 -22.68 -5.87
CA PRO A 19 9.77 -23.35 -6.91
C PRO A 19 10.50 -24.57 -6.32
N LYS A 20 10.55 -25.69 -7.06
CA LYS A 20 11.16 -26.94 -6.56
C LYS A 20 12.69 -26.82 -6.54
N ILE A 21 13.25 -26.28 -5.46
CA ILE A 21 14.70 -26.12 -5.26
C ILE A 21 15.13 -26.92 -4.01
N PRO A 22 16.27 -27.63 -4.02
CA PRO A 22 16.79 -28.33 -2.84
C PRO A 22 16.94 -27.40 -1.61
N GLY A 23 16.57 -27.88 -0.42
CA GLY A 23 16.66 -27.13 0.84
C GLY A 23 15.36 -26.46 1.31
N LEU A 24 14.36 -26.30 0.44
CA LEU A 24 13.07 -25.68 0.77
C LEU A 24 12.25 -26.44 1.83
N GLY A 25 12.42 -27.77 1.94
CA GLY A 25 11.79 -28.57 2.99
C GLY A 25 12.24 -28.22 4.41
N MET A 26 13.41 -27.57 4.58
CA MET A 26 13.86 -27.08 5.89
C MET A 26 13.16 -25.77 6.29
N LEU A 27 12.75 -24.94 5.33
CA LEU A 27 11.97 -23.73 5.59
C LEU A 27 10.60 -24.03 6.18
N MET A 28 9.98 -25.14 5.77
CA MET A 28 8.70 -25.60 6.33
C MET A 28 8.81 -26.10 7.78
N LYS A 29 10.02 -26.39 8.27
CA LYS A 29 10.26 -26.84 9.67
C LYS A 29 10.55 -25.69 10.64
N LEU A 30 10.70 -24.47 10.13
CA LEU A 30 10.91 -23.30 10.98
C LEU A 30 9.62 -22.95 11.72
N SER A 31 9.75 -22.48 12.96
CA SER A 31 8.61 -21.85 13.65
C SER A 31 8.14 -20.62 12.89
N ASP A 32 6.86 -20.27 13.00
CA ASP A 32 6.33 -19.08 12.31
C ASP A 32 7.11 -17.81 12.67
N LYS A 33 7.54 -17.67 13.93
CA LYS A 33 8.39 -16.57 14.37
C LYS A 33 9.72 -16.50 13.60
N GLN A 34 10.36 -17.64 13.33
CA GLN A 34 11.58 -17.71 12.54
C GLN A 34 11.32 -17.41 11.06
N LYS A 35 10.22 -17.94 10.49
CA LYS A 35 9.81 -17.64 9.12
C LYS A 35 9.61 -16.13 8.92
N ILE A 36 8.86 -15.48 9.82
CA ILE A 36 8.63 -14.03 9.79
C ILE A 36 9.93 -13.25 9.93
N SER A 37 10.77 -13.59 10.92
CA SER A 37 12.06 -12.92 11.13
C SER A 37 12.96 -13.01 9.90
N MET A 38 12.98 -14.17 9.23
CA MET A 38 13.73 -14.38 8.00
C MET A 38 13.14 -13.56 6.84
N ILE A 39 11.82 -13.54 6.67
CA ILE A 39 11.15 -12.71 5.64
C ILE A 39 11.49 -11.23 5.83
N VAL A 40 11.37 -10.72 7.06
CA VAL A 40 11.73 -9.32 7.38
C VAL A 40 13.19 -9.04 7.05
N SER A 41 14.10 -9.97 7.40
CA SER A 41 15.53 -9.82 7.13
C SER A 41 15.84 -9.81 5.63
N VAL A 42 15.26 -10.75 4.87
CA VAL A 42 15.44 -10.86 3.41
C VAL A 42 14.88 -9.63 2.71
N LEU A 43 13.67 -9.19 3.07
CA LEU A 43 13.06 -8.00 2.49
C LEU A 43 13.94 -6.76 2.71
N ASN A 44 14.53 -6.56 3.89
CA ASN A 44 15.41 -5.41 4.09
C ASN A 44 16.79 -5.57 3.44
N ALA A 45 17.38 -6.76 3.45
CA ALA A 45 18.71 -7.01 2.87
C ALA A 45 18.70 -6.91 1.34
N GLN A 46 17.59 -7.27 0.70
CA GLN A 46 17.44 -7.30 -0.76
C GLN A 46 16.59 -6.13 -1.29
N LYS A 47 16.57 -4.99 -0.58
CA LYS A 47 15.87 -3.76 -1.02
C LYS A 47 16.14 -3.38 -2.47
N GLY A 48 17.40 -3.41 -2.90
CA GLY A 48 17.79 -3.09 -4.27
C GLY A 48 17.19 -4.02 -5.34
N GLN A 49 16.77 -5.23 -4.95
CA GLN A 49 16.11 -6.18 -5.85
C GLN A 49 14.59 -6.08 -5.80
N PHE A 50 14.00 -5.84 -4.63
CA PHE A 50 12.55 -5.82 -4.46
C PHE A 50 11.91 -4.47 -4.79
N LEU A 51 12.54 -3.35 -4.43
CA LEU A 51 11.98 -2.01 -4.66
C LEU A 51 11.65 -1.77 -6.14
N PRO A 52 12.52 -2.10 -7.12
CA PRO A 52 12.19 -1.95 -8.54
C PRO A 52 11.03 -2.84 -9.00
N LYS A 53 10.92 -4.06 -8.48
CA LYS A 53 9.83 -4.98 -8.83
C LYS A 53 8.49 -4.51 -8.28
N TRP A 54 8.49 -3.98 -7.05
CA TRP A 54 7.30 -3.38 -6.45
C TRP A 54 6.91 -2.10 -7.19
N GLN A 55 7.90 -1.28 -7.58
CA GLN A 55 7.67 -0.11 -8.42
C GLN A 55 7.02 -0.49 -9.75
N GLU A 56 7.47 -1.54 -10.41
CA GLU A 56 6.88 -2.04 -11.65
C GLU A 56 5.43 -2.49 -11.46
N ALA A 57 5.15 -3.25 -10.41
CA ALA A 57 3.79 -3.71 -10.08
C ALA A 57 2.84 -2.53 -9.76
N VAL A 58 3.33 -1.53 -9.02
CA VAL A 58 2.59 -0.29 -8.75
C VAL A 58 2.34 0.48 -10.04
N ASN A 59 3.34 0.59 -10.91
CA ASN A 59 3.21 1.27 -12.20
C ASN A 59 2.15 0.62 -13.11
N GLN A 60 2.09 -0.71 -13.13
CA GLN A 60 1.08 -1.44 -13.90
C GLN A 60 -0.34 -1.20 -13.39
N LYS A 61 -0.53 -0.98 -12.08
CA LYS A 61 -1.85 -0.88 -11.47
C LYS A 61 -2.34 0.56 -11.30
N TRP A 62 -1.47 1.46 -10.85
CA TRP A 62 -1.80 2.81 -10.41
C TRP A 62 -0.93 3.89 -11.06
N GLY A 63 -0.22 3.57 -12.16
CA GLY A 63 0.61 4.53 -12.88
C GLY A 63 1.84 5.02 -12.08
N GLN A 64 2.32 6.23 -12.36
CA GLN A 64 3.64 6.75 -11.93
C GLN A 64 3.80 7.08 -10.43
N LEU A 65 3.13 6.39 -9.51
CA LEU A 65 3.44 6.53 -8.08
C LEU A 65 4.86 6.02 -7.81
N GLN A 66 5.75 6.88 -7.32
CA GLN A 66 7.14 6.51 -7.07
C GLN A 66 7.31 5.97 -5.65
N LEU A 67 7.77 4.74 -5.52
CA LEU A 67 8.24 4.14 -4.28
C LEU A 67 9.68 4.60 -4.03
N LEU A 68 9.87 5.39 -2.97
CA LEU A 68 11.15 6.01 -2.66
C LEU A 68 12.03 5.10 -1.81
N ASP A 69 11.43 4.47 -0.79
CA ASP A 69 12.06 3.46 0.05
C ASP A 69 10.96 2.64 0.72
N TYR A 70 11.31 1.48 1.26
CA TYR A 70 10.47 0.77 2.20
C TYR A 70 11.27 0.25 3.38
N GLN A 71 10.64 0.03 4.52
CA GLN A 71 11.24 -0.65 5.65
C GLN A 71 10.28 -1.71 6.16
N VAL A 72 10.82 -2.87 6.50
CA VAL A 72 10.05 -3.91 7.17
C VAL A 72 10.62 -4.09 8.57
N GLU A 73 9.77 -4.18 9.58
CA GLU A 73 10.20 -4.53 10.94
C GLU A 73 9.29 -5.61 11.52
N GLN A 74 9.81 -6.35 12.49
CA GLN A 74 9.02 -7.21 13.36
C GLN A 74 8.91 -6.50 14.72
N PRO A 75 7.75 -5.89 15.05
CA PRO A 75 7.60 -5.20 16.33
C PRO A 75 7.81 -6.15 17.52
N GLY A 76 8.60 -5.71 18.50
CA GLY A 76 8.91 -6.49 19.70
C GLY A 76 7.79 -6.52 20.75
N ASP A 77 6.79 -5.65 20.59
CA ASP A 77 5.64 -5.50 21.49
C ASP A 77 4.49 -6.48 21.22
N GLY A 78 4.60 -7.29 20.15
CA GLY A 78 3.56 -8.23 19.74
C GLY A 78 2.34 -7.56 19.08
N SER A 79 2.41 -6.27 18.75
CA SER A 79 1.29 -5.53 18.12
C SER A 79 0.91 -6.06 16.73
N CYS A 80 1.88 -6.61 16.00
CA CYS A 80 1.67 -7.31 14.73
C CYS A 80 2.86 -8.26 14.43
N LEU A 81 2.72 -9.12 13.42
CA LEU A 81 3.79 -10.02 12.98
C LEU A 81 4.90 -9.26 12.25
N ALA A 82 4.51 -8.36 11.35
CA ALA A 82 5.42 -7.50 10.61
C ALA A 82 4.75 -6.16 10.31
N ARG A 83 5.53 -5.10 10.34
CA ARG A 83 5.13 -3.76 9.91
C ARG A 83 5.92 -3.36 8.69
N ILE A 84 5.21 -3.05 7.60
CA ILE A 84 5.79 -2.54 6.36
C ILE A 84 5.51 -1.04 6.31
N ARG A 85 6.57 -0.24 6.13
CA ARG A 85 6.50 1.20 5.85
C ARG A 85 6.99 1.43 4.43
N ILE A 86 6.24 2.15 3.62
CA ILE A 86 6.63 2.49 2.25
C ILE A 86 6.53 4.00 2.11
N ASP A 87 7.64 4.64 1.76
CA ASP A 87 7.68 6.05 1.41
C ASP A 87 7.31 6.20 -0.07
N VAL A 88 6.29 6.98 -0.34
CA VAL A 88 5.74 7.22 -1.67
C VAL A 88 5.84 8.69 -2.01
N GLY A 89 6.45 8.98 -3.15
CA GLY A 89 6.50 10.30 -3.75
C GLY A 89 5.82 10.33 -5.10
N ASN A 90 5.56 11.52 -5.60
CA ASN A 90 5.33 11.73 -7.02
C ASN A 90 5.91 13.09 -7.43
N ALA A 91 6.49 13.15 -8.62
CA ALA A 91 6.91 14.40 -9.24
C ALA A 91 5.71 15.15 -9.86
N ASP A 92 4.62 14.43 -10.17
CA ASP A 92 3.44 14.96 -10.87
C ASP A 92 2.16 14.44 -10.19
N TYR A 93 1.57 15.26 -9.33
CA TYR A 93 0.35 14.91 -8.61
C TYR A 93 -0.91 14.99 -9.48
N ASP A 94 -0.87 15.65 -10.63
CA ASP A 94 -1.99 15.62 -11.58
C ASP A 94 -2.10 14.23 -12.19
N LYS A 95 -0.98 13.67 -12.66
CA LYS A 95 -0.97 12.28 -13.13
C LYS A 95 -1.32 11.28 -12.05
N ALA A 96 -0.93 11.55 -10.80
CA ALA A 96 -1.32 10.71 -9.67
C ALA A 96 -2.84 10.74 -9.44
N ILE A 97 -3.49 11.89 -9.63
CA ILE A 97 -4.96 12.00 -9.60
C ILE A 97 -5.55 11.12 -10.69
N ASP A 98 -5.07 11.28 -11.93
CA ASP A 98 -5.55 10.54 -13.10
C ASP A 98 -5.44 9.02 -12.95
N SER A 99 -4.37 8.55 -12.30
CA SER A 99 -4.07 7.12 -12.22
C SER A 99 -4.58 6.44 -10.96
N VAL A 100 -4.70 7.15 -9.83
CA VAL A 100 -5.08 6.54 -8.55
C VAL A 100 -6.57 6.67 -8.30
N ILE A 101 -7.14 7.86 -8.50
CA ILE A 101 -8.50 8.19 -8.08
C ILE A 101 -9.53 7.28 -8.77
N PRO A 102 -9.48 7.02 -10.10
CA PRO A 102 -10.46 6.16 -10.76
C PRO A 102 -10.54 4.72 -10.24
N HIS A 103 -9.47 4.24 -9.58
CA HIS A 103 -9.39 2.85 -9.11
C HIS A 103 -9.70 2.70 -7.62
N VAL A 104 -9.73 3.80 -6.87
CA VAL A 104 -9.86 3.78 -5.42
C VAL A 104 -11.13 4.50 -4.98
N PHE A 105 -11.44 5.65 -5.60
CA PHE A 105 -12.50 6.53 -5.16
C PHE A 105 -13.89 5.91 -5.32
N GLN A 106 -14.75 6.14 -4.33
CA GLN A 106 -16.17 5.84 -4.40
C GLN A 106 -16.99 7.12 -4.34
N GLU A 107 -17.98 7.25 -5.22
CA GLU A 107 -18.76 8.49 -5.38
C GLU A 107 -19.45 8.97 -4.09
N LYS A 108 -19.90 8.02 -3.25
CA LYS A 108 -20.52 8.31 -1.95
C LYS A 108 -19.59 9.04 -0.98
N ASP A 109 -18.28 8.95 -1.18
CA ASP A 109 -17.26 9.46 -0.27
C ASP A 109 -16.71 10.83 -0.67
N ALA A 110 -17.27 11.46 -1.72
CA ALA A 110 -16.82 12.75 -2.24
C ALA A 110 -16.68 13.83 -1.16
N HIS A 111 -17.74 14.08 -0.38
CA HIS A 111 -17.72 15.11 0.66
C HIS A 111 -16.81 14.73 1.84
N THR A 112 -16.68 13.44 2.16
CA THR A 112 -15.73 12.95 3.16
C THR A 112 -14.30 13.26 2.73
N VAL A 113 -13.96 12.99 1.47
CA VAL A 113 -12.63 13.19 0.89
C VAL A 113 -12.34 14.69 0.71
N LEU A 114 -13.22 15.43 0.04
CA LEU A 114 -12.94 16.80 -0.38
C LEU A 114 -13.23 17.84 0.71
N GLY A 115 -14.12 17.53 1.66
CA GLY A 115 -14.48 18.41 2.77
C GLY A 115 -15.50 19.48 2.41
N GLU A 116 -15.69 20.44 3.32
CA GLU A 116 -16.71 21.50 3.22
C GLU A 116 -16.51 22.45 2.04
N ASP A 117 -15.28 22.60 1.55
CA ASP A 117 -14.94 23.42 0.39
C ASP A 117 -15.51 22.86 -0.93
N TYR A 118 -16.01 21.61 -0.93
CA TYR A 118 -16.56 20.94 -2.10
C TYR A 118 -18.08 20.88 -2.08
N ALA A 119 -18.69 21.71 -2.93
CA ALA A 119 -20.14 21.77 -3.14
C ALA A 119 -20.62 20.99 -4.39
N GLY A 120 -19.73 20.27 -5.07
CA GLY A 120 -20.04 19.47 -6.27
C GLY A 120 -20.72 18.14 -5.93
N SER A 121 -21.04 17.34 -6.95
CA SER A 121 -21.66 16.03 -6.77
C SER A 121 -20.64 14.94 -6.45
N GLY A 122 -21.10 13.72 -6.18
CA GLY A 122 -20.22 12.56 -6.01
C GLY A 122 -19.53 12.08 -7.29
N ASN A 123 -19.87 12.65 -8.45
CA ASN A 123 -19.41 12.17 -9.75
C ASN A 123 -17.87 12.21 -9.86
N LEU A 124 -17.29 11.10 -10.33
CA LEU A 124 -15.83 10.95 -10.45
C LEU A 124 -15.17 12.08 -11.27
N GLN A 125 -15.78 12.51 -12.38
CA GLN A 125 -15.19 13.55 -13.23
C GLN A 125 -15.16 14.92 -12.54
N GLU A 126 -16.25 15.29 -11.85
CA GLU A 126 -16.30 16.55 -11.09
C GLU A 126 -15.29 16.54 -9.93
N VAL A 127 -15.19 15.42 -9.21
CA VAL A 127 -14.24 15.22 -8.12
C VAL A 127 -12.81 15.34 -8.62
N MET A 128 -12.47 14.68 -9.72
CA MET A 128 -11.13 14.77 -10.30
C MET A 128 -10.82 16.19 -10.77
N GLN A 129 -11.76 16.85 -11.45
CA GLN A 129 -11.59 18.25 -11.89
C GLN A 129 -11.32 19.18 -10.70
N PHE A 130 -12.05 19.00 -9.60
CA PHE A 130 -11.81 19.75 -8.38
C PHE A 130 -10.41 19.49 -7.80
N MET A 131 -9.97 18.23 -7.75
CA MET A 131 -8.61 17.90 -7.30
C MET A 131 -7.53 18.51 -8.19
N HIS A 132 -7.70 18.51 -9.52
CA HIS A 132 -6.77 19.14 -10.46
C HIS A 132 -6.69 20.67 -10.29
N ASN A 133 -7.81 21.30 -9.97
CA ASN A 133 -7.89 22.74 -9.73
C ASN A 133 -7.27 23.17 -8.38
N ALA A 134 -6.84 22.23 -7.54
CA ALA A 134 -6.19 22.55 -6.29
C ALA A 134 -4.91 23.37 -6.54
N PRO A 135 -4.69 24.48 -5.79
CA PRO A 135 -3.70 25.49 -6.14
C PRO A 135 -2.25 25.06 -5.89
N THR A 136 -2.03 23.98 -5.14
CA THR A 136 -0.69 23.52 -4.77
C THR A 136 -0.57 22.00 -4.89
N ALA A 137 0.64 21.54 -5.22
CA ALA A 137 0.99 20.12 -5.22
C ALA A 137 0.70 19.45 -3.86
N ALA A 138 0.95 20.17 -2.75
CA ALA A 138 0.65 19.68 -1.40
C ALA A 138 -0.85 19.44 -1.17
N LYS A 139 -1.72 20.29 -1.72
CA LYS A 139 -3.18 20.11 -1.61
C LYS A 139 -3.65 18.93 -2.48
N LYS A 140 -3.07 18.75 -3.67
CA LYS A 140 -3.33 17.57 -4.53
C LYS A 140 -2.90 16.28 -3.84
N GLU A 141 -1.70 16.27 -3.27
CA GLU A 141 -1.21 15.16 -2.46
C GLU A 141 -2.14 14.86 -1.28
N PHE A 142 -2.57 15.89 -0.56
CA PHE A 142 -3.51 15.75 0.55
C PHE A 142 -4.80 15.05 0.10
N TYR A 143 -5.39 15.43 -1.04
CA TYR A 143 -6.59 14.79 -1.56
C TYR A 143 -6.35 13.31 -1.91
N ILE A 144 -5.25 12.98 -2.57
CA ILE A 144 -4.90 11.58 -2.87
C ILE A 144 -4.77 10.77 -1.59
N VAL A 145 -4.01 11.27 -0.61
CA VAL A 145 -3.80 10.59 0.68
C VAL A 145 -5.12 10.44 1.44
N LYS A 146 -5.99 11.44 1.39
CA LYS A 146 -7.30 11.40 2.05
C LYS A 146 -8.21 10.38 1.38
N THR A 147 -8.25 10.31 0.05
CA THR A 147 -8.96 9.25 -0.69
C THR A 147 -8.46 7.86 -0.30
N LEU A 148 -7.14 7.65 -0.33
CA LEU A 148 -6.53 6.37 0.08
C LEU A 148 -6.85 6.02 1.53
N SER A 149 -6.94 7.01 2.42
CA SER A 149 -7.24 6.83 3.83
C SER A 149 -8.71 6.46 4.08
N VAL A 150 -9.64 7.05 3.33
CA VAL A 150 -11.06 6.70 3.41
C VAL A 150 -11.27 5.26 2.91
N GLU A 151 -10.59 4.90 1.84
CA GLU A 151 -10.74 3.60 1.17
C GLU A 151 -9.79 2.51 1.67
N LYS A 152 -9.08 2.75 2.78
CA LYS A 152 -8.05 1.86 3.31
C LYS A 152 -8.53 0.43 3.55
N GLU A 153 -9.78 0.24 3.96
CA GLU A 153 -10.37 -1.08 4.21
C GLU A 153 -10.59 -1.85 2.91
N THR A 154 -11.10 -1.17 1.87
CA THR A 154 -11.25 -1.73 0.52
C THR A 154 -9.88 -2.12 -0.04
N ILE A 155 -8.89 -1.24 0.11
CA ILE A 155 -7.51 -1.48 -0.33
C ILE A 155 -6.91 -2.68 0.40
N ALA A 156 -7.05 -2.76 1.73
CA ALA A 156 -6.55 -3.87 2.53
C ALA A 156 -7.13 -5.20 2.05
N ARG A 157 -8.45 -5.29 1.91
CA ARG A 157 -9.13 -6.50 1.40
C ARG A 157 -8.66 -6.90 0.01
N ASN A 158 -8.42 -5.93 -0.88
CA ASN A 158 -7.89 -6.22 -2.21
C ASN A 158 -6.50 -6.89 -2.16
N PHE A 159 -5.64 -6.49 -1.22
CA PHE A 159 -4.36 -7.17 -1.01
C PHE A 159 -4.53 -8.56 -0.41
N GLU A 160 -5.39 -8.72 0.59
CA GLU A 160 -5.70 -10.03 1.21
C GLU A 160 -6.24 -11.02 0.17
N ASN A 161 -7.19 -10.59 -0.66
CA ASN A 161 -7.75 -11.39 -1.76
C ASN A 161 -6.68 -11.74 -2.80
N GLY A 162 -5.79 -10.79 -3.12
CA GLY A 162 -4.66 -11.02 -4.01
C GLY A 162 -3.71 -12.11 -3.46
N ALA A 163 -3.39 -12.07 -2.18
CA ALA A 163 -2.59 -13.10 -1.52
C ALA A 163 -3.29 -14.47 -1.52
N ALA A 164 -4.59 -14.50 -1.21
CA ALA A 164 -5.41 -15.71 -1.24
C ALA A 164 -5.43 -16.36 -2.62
N SER A 165 -5.49 -15.55 -3.70
CA SER A 165 -5.42 -16.05 -5.08
C SER A 165 -4.11 -16.79 -5.42
N GLN A 166 -3.05 -16.53 -4.66
CA GLN A 166 -1.73 -17.16 -4.78
C GLN A 166 -1.52 -18.30 -3.77
N GLY A 167 -2.54 -18.66 -2.99
CA GLY A 167 -2.44 -19.67 -1.94
C GLY A 167 -1.74 -19.17 -0.67
N ALA A 168 -1.63 -17.86 -0.44
CA ALA A 168 -1.16 -17.30 0.82
C ALA A 168 -2.34 -16.82 1.67
N VAL A 169 -2.23 -16.96 2.99
CA VAL A 169 -3.09 -16.23 3.93
C VAL A 169 -2.36 -14.95 4.30
N LEU A 170 -3.03 -13.81 4.12
CA LEU A 170 -2.55 -12.50 4.52
C LEU A 170 -3.69 -11.80 5.26
N ARG A 171 -3.42 -11.23 6.44
CA ARG A 171 -4.30 -10.28 7.11
C ARG A 171 -3.58 -8.98 7.39
N ILE A 172 -4.19 -7.89 6.99
CA ILE A 172 -3.75 -6.53 7.29
C ILE A 172 -4.58 -6.04 8.48
N GLY A 173 -3.98 -6.01 9.67
CA GLY A 173 -4.66 -5.55 10.88
C GLY A 173 -4.81 -4.03 10.94
N SER A 174 -3.89 -3.28 10.32
CA SER A 174 -4.06 -1.85 10.13
C SER A 174 -3.40 -1.38 8.84
N LEU A 175 -4.06 -0.47 8.11
CA LEU A 175 -3.51 0.23 6.96
C LEU A 175 -3.65 1.74 7.19
N ARG A 176 -2.55 2.47 7.09
CA ARG A 176 -2.51 3.91 7.42
C ARG A 176 -1.68 4.66 6.38
N PHE A 177 -2.17 5.85 6.00
CA PHE A 177 -1.47 6.76 5.09
C PHE A 177 -1.18 8.06 5.84
N PHE A 178 0.06 8.51 5.82
CA PHE A 178 0.52 9.71 6.52
C PHE A 178 1.18 10.66 5.55
N LEU A 179 0.77 11.93 5.54
CA LEU A 179 1.57 12.97 4.92
C LEU A 179 2.89 13.08 5.68
N LYS A 180 4.03 13.04 4.99
CA LYS A 180 5.30 13.39 5.61
C LYS A 180 5.36 14.91 5.65
N GLN A 181 5.41 15.47 6.86
CA GLN A 181 5.70 16.89 7.02
C GLN A 181 7.10 17.13 6.45
N SER A 182 7.19 18.01 5.46
CA SER A 182 8.42 18.49 4.86
C SER A 182 9.21 19.35 5.83
#